data_AF-A0AAW7XG57-F1
#
_entry.id   AF-A0AAW7XG57-F1
#
_cell.length_a   1.000
_cell.length_b   1.000
_cell.length_c   1.000
_cell.angle_alpha   90.00
_cell.angle_beta   90.00
_cell.angle_gamma   90.00
#
_symmetry.space_group_name_H-M   'P 1'
#
loop_
_entity.id
_entity.type
_entity.pdbx_description
1 polymer ?
#
loop_
_entity_poly.entity_id
_entity_poly.type
_entity_poly.pdbx_seq_one_letter_code
_entity_poly.pdbx_strand_id
1 'polypeptide(L)'
;MQKPDTDTPITATNETNQTKNGFLALVSKMAFDEQLPIRFMFKTVPEHLNDTGWRMYTGYESQEYVENELANLVPIPLDKMTAMDSSLKELVTYNAGTVWERAPDSENGWERVYDFKIPSPAVDVDITNDVDRFNQPEVL
;
A
#
# COMPACT_ATOMS: atom_id res chain seq x y z
N MET A 1 6.28 -24.44 -30.52
CA MET A 1 6.01 -23.12 -29.92
C MET A 1 4.61 -23.18 -29.32
N GLN A 2 4.48 -23.53 -28.04
CA GLN A 2 3.21 -23.45 -27.32
C GLN A 2 2.96 -21.99 -26.93
N LYS A 3 1.78 -21.49 -27.25
CA LYS A 3 1.30 -20.18 -26.81
C LYS A 3 1.04 -20.25 -25.29
N PRO A 4 1.35 -19.20 -24.51
CA PRO A 4 1.00 -19.19 -23.09
C PRO A 4 -0.52 -19.12 -22.95
N ASP A 5 -1.06 -20.15 -22.32
CA ASP A 5 -2.46 -20.31 -21.96
C ASP A 5 -2.85 -19.17 -21.01
N THR A 6 -3.76 -18.31 -21.45
CA THR A 6 -4.22 -17.13 -20.72
C THR A 6 -5.58 -17.45 -20.13
N ASP A 7 -5.63 -18.21 -19.02
CA ASP A 7 -6.80 -18.22 -18.11
C ASP A 7 -6.52 -19.05 -16.83
N THR A 8 -5.43 -18.76 -16.10
CA THR A 8 -5.29 -19.36 -14.75
C THR A 8 -6.02 -18.46 -13.75
N PRO A 9 -7.07 -18.95 -13.06
CA PRO A 9 -7.68 -18.20 -11.97
C PRO A 9 -6.61 -17.93 -10.91
N ILE A 10 -6.57 -16.70 -10.41
CA ILE A 10 -5.62 -16.24 -9.40
C ILE A 10 -5.89 -17.05 -8.12
N THR A 11 -5.23 -18.19 -7.96
CA THR A 11 -5.28 -18.97 -6.73
C THR A 11 -4.63 -18.14 -5.63
N ALA A 12 -5.21 -18.16 -4.42
CA ALA A 12 -4.74 -17.42 -3.24
C ALA A 12 -3.22 -17.57 -2.94
N THR A 13 -2.58 -18.61 -3.46
CA THR A 13 -1.13 -18.84 -3.39
C THR A 13 -0.27 -17.82 -4.13
N ASN A 14 -0.82 -17.03 -5.06
CA ASN A 14 -0.05 -16.00 -5.77
C ASN A 14 -0.11 -14.60 -5.13
N GLU A 15 -0.98 -14.40 -4.14
CA GLU A 15 -1.23 -13.08 -3.56
C GLU A 15 -0.20 -12.64 -2.52
N THR A 16 0.72 -13.51 -2.11
CA THR A 16 1.77 -13.25 -1.11
C THR A 16 3.19 -13.23 -1.68
N ASN A 17 3.34 -13.40 -3.00
CA ASN A 17 4.63 -13.37 -3.70
C ASN A 17 5.14 -11.93 -3.92
N GLN A 18 5.70 -11.32 -2.87
CA GLN A 18 6.25 -9.97 -2.94
C GLN A 18 7.52 -9.88 -3.79
N THR A 19 7.58 -8.86 -4.64
CA THR A 19 8.68 -8.67 -5.62
C THR A 19 9.67 -7.56 -5.25
N LYS A 20 9.42 -6.80 -4.18
CA LYS A 20 10.32 -5.74 -3.68
C LYS A 20 10.36 -5.73 -2.15
N ASN A 21 11.56 -5.84 -1.57
CA ASN A 21 11.79 -5.93 -0.12
C ASN A 21 12.13 -4.55 0.47
N GLY A 22 11.19 -3.60 0.42
CA GLY A 22 11.26 -2.44 1.30
C GLY A 22 11.14 -2.89 2.76
N PHE A 23 11.44 -1.99 3.70
CA PHE A 23 11.31 -2.27 5.14
C PHE A 23 10.51 -1.22 5.92
N LEU A 24 10.16 -0.09 5.28
CA LEU A 24 9.37 0.98 5.88
C LEU A 24 7.91 0.91 5.39
N ALA A 25 6.97 1.11 6.30
CA ALA A 25 5.58 1.43 6.00
C ALA A 25 5.32 2.90 6.34
N LEU A 26 4.39 3.54 5.64
CA LEU A 26 3.88 4.84 6.06
C LEU A 26 2.71 4.63 7.00
N VAL A 27 2.79 5.23 8.19
CA VAL A 27 1.83 5.06 9.26
C VAL A 27 1.32 6.43 9.68
N SER A 28 0.01 6.55 9.89
CA SER A 28 -0.62 7.76 10.42
C SER A 28 0.01 8.17 11.75
N LYS A 29 0.43 9.44 11.87
CA LYS A 29 0.98 9.99 13.12
C LYS A 29 -0.02 9.88 14.28
N MET A 30 -1.31 9.97 13.97
CA MET A 30 -2.42 9.82 14.92
C MET A 30 -2.33 8.51 15.72
N ALA A 31 -1.83 7.42 15.12
CA ALA A 31 -1.63 6.15 15.82
C ALA A 31 -0.67 6.28 17.02
N PHE A 32 0.30 7.19 16.95
CA PHE A 32 1.28 7.42 18.00
C PHE A 32 0.87 8.55 18.93
N ASP A 33 0.35 9.65 18.38
CA ASP A 33 -0.03 10.83 19.15
C ASP A 33 -1.20 10.52 20.10
N GLU A 34 -2.17 9.73 19.62
CA GLU A 34 -3.37 9.35 20.37
C GLU A 34 -3.31 7.91 20.90
N GLN A 35 -2.20 7.19 20.67
CA GLN A 35 -2.01 5.79 21.07
C GLN A 35 -3.12 4.84 20.57
N LEU A 36 -3.56 5.05 19.32
CA LEU A 36 -4.64 4.29 18.71
C LEU A 36 -4.10 3.11 17.88
N PRO A 37 -4.79 1.96 17.89
CA PRO A 37 -4.38 0.82 17.08
C PRO A 37 -4.64 1.09 15.59
N ILE A 38 -3.87 0.42 14.74
CA ILE A 38 -4.15 0.40 13.30
C ILE A 38 -5.44 -0.39 13.06
N ARG A 39 -6.34 0.16 12.25
CA ARG A 39 -7.62 -0.48 11.89
C ARG A 39 -7.88 -0.47 10.40
N PHE A 40 -7.12 0.30 9.63
CA PHE A 40 -7.25 0.34 8.19
C PHE A 40 -5.87 0.34 7.56
N MET A 41 -5.64 -0.51 6.58
CA MET A 41 -4.38 -0.54 5.86
C MET A 41 -4.56 -0.97 4.43
N PHE A 42 -3.74 -0.43 3.54
CA PHE A 42 -3.68 -0.89 2.15
C PHE A 42 -2.26 -0.86 1.62
N LYS A 43 -2.04 -1.60 0.54
CA LYS A 43 -0.74 -1.69 -0.11
C LYS A 43 -0.75 -1.08 -1.51
N THR A 44 0.06 -0.05 -1.69
CA THR A 44 0.35 0.56 -2.99
C THR A 44 1.59 -0.07 -3.63
N VAL A 45 1.90 0.33 -4.86
CA VAL A 45 3.22 0.05 -5.45
C VAL A 45 4.27 0.88 -4.70
N PRO A 46 5.36 0.28 -4.21
CA PRO A 46 6.44 1.02 -3.56
C PRO A 46 7.00 2.13 -4.44
N GLU A 47 7.06 3.35 -3.91
CA GLU A 47 7.63 4.50 -4.60
C GLU A 47 9.15 4.61 -4.42
N HIS A 48 9.67 4.08 -3.30
CA HIS A 48 11.10 4.09 -2.96
C HIS A 48 11.61 2.68 -2.67
N LEU A 49 12.92 2.45 -2.82
CA LEU A 49 13.60 1.18 -2.48
C LEU A 49 13.39 0.73 -1.02
N ASN A 50 13.12 1.68 -0.12
CA ASN A 50 12.95 1.40 1.31
C ASN A 50 11.46 1.29 1.68
N ASP A 51 10.56 1.70 0.79
CA ASP A 51 9.12 1.66 1.00
C ASP A 51 8.61 0.24 0.70
N THR A 52 7.79 -0.28 1.60
CA THR A 52 7.08 -1.56 1.41
C THR A 52 5.81 -1.39 0.59
N GLY A 53 5.35 -0.14 0.42
CA GLY A 53 4.05 0.19 -0.17
C GLY A 53 2.90 0.14 0.84
N TRP A 54 3.15 -0.29 2.09
CA TRP A 54 2.10 -0.29 3.11
C TRP A 54 1.77 1.12 3.57
N ARG A 55 0.47 1.43 3.61
CA ARG A 55 -0.13 2.61 4.20
C ARG A 55 -1.05 2.15 5.33
N MET A 56 -0.87 2.67 6.54
CA MET A 56 -1.55 2.21 7.75
C MET A 56 -2.18 3.39 8.52
N TYR A 57 -3.44 3.22 8.90
CA TYR A 57 -4.30 4.24 9.51
C TYR A 57 -5.08 3.68 10.70
N THR A 58 -5.49 4.58 11.59
CA THR A 58 -6.29 4.24 12.78
C THR A 58 -7.77 4.08 12.48
N GLY A 59 -8.23 4.59 11.32
CA GLY A 59 -9.63 4.59 10.89
C GLY A 59 -10.42 5.82 11.39
N TYR A 60 -9.78 6.74 12.11
CA TYR A 60 -10.40 7.96 12.62
C TYR A 60 -9.87 9.24 11.96
N GLU A 61 -8.97 9.09 11.00
CA GLU A 61 -8.46 10.20 10.22
C GLU A 61 -9.59 10.86 9.43
N SER A 62 -9.67 12.20 9.48
CA SER A 62 -10.56 12.96 8.61
C SER A 62 -10.05 12.95 7.17
N GLN A 63 -10.92 13.25 6.21
CA GLN A 63 -10.54 13.39 4.81
C GLN A 63 -9.39 14.39 4.62
N GLU A 64 -9.47 15.56 5.27
CA GLU A 64 -8.42 16.60 5.24
C GLU A 64 -7.09 16.09 5.81
N TYR A 65 -7.14 15.20 6.81
CA TYR A 65 -5.96 14.59 7.39
C TYR A 65 -5.30 13.62 6.41
N VAL A 66 -6.10 12.78 5.76
CA VAL A 66 -5.62 11.82 4.75
C VAL A 66 -5.08 12.54 3.52
N GLU A 67 -5.66 13.66 3.09
CA GLU A 67 -5.17 14.43 1.93
C GLU A 67 -3.78 15.05 2.14
N ASN A 68 -3.38 15.28 3.39
CA ASN A 68 -2.07 15.82 3.73
C ASN A 68 -1.07 14.72 4.15
N GLU A 69 -0.94 13.68 3.32
CA GLU A 69 -0.12 12.50 3.62
C GLU A 69 1.35 12.84 3.96
N LEU A 70 1.93 13.83 3.26
CA LEU A 70 3.32 14.25 3.49
C LEU A 70 3.56 14.79 4.91
N ALA A 71 2.58 15.47 5.50
CA ALA A 71 2.68 15.98 6.85
C ALA A 71 2.19 14.98 7.90
N ASN A 72 1.27 14.09 7.54
CA ASN A 72 0.51 13.28 8.50
C ASN A 72 0.92 11.81 8.56
N LEU A 73 1.67 11.32 7.58
CA LEU A 73 2.26 9.98 7.61
C LEU A 73 3.73 10.04 8.03
N VAL A 74 4.17 9.01 8.74
CA VAL A 74 5.57 8.82 9.13
C VAL A 74 6.08 7.46 8.66
N PRO A 75 7.33 7.39 8.18
CA PRO A 75 7.96 6.12 7.85
C PRO A 75 8.34 5.37 9.12
N ILE A 76 7.80 4.17 9.30
CA ILE A 76 8.07 3.29 10.44
C ILE A 76 8.52 1.93 9.93
N PRO A 77 9.56 1.31 10.52
CA PRO A 77 9.94 -0.06 10.18
C PRO A 77 8.76 -1.02 10.34
N LEU A 78 8.48 -1.82 9.31
CA LEU A 78 7.37 -2.77 9.27
C LEU A 78 7.47 -3.80 10.42
N ASP A 79 8.68 -4.24 10.73
CA ASP A 79 8.96 -5.13 11.87
C ASP A 79 8.55 -4.50 13.21
N LYS A 80 8.71 -3.18 13.37
CA LYS A 80 8.26 -2.48 14.58
C LYS A 80 6.74 -2.50 14.67
N MET A 81 6.04 -2.28 13.56
CA MET A 81 4.58 -2.34 13.53
C MET A 81 4.06 -3.74 13.88
N THR A 82 4.63 -4.78 13.29
CA THR A 82 4.23 -6.18 13.55
C THR A 82 4.66 -6.70 14.93
N ALA A 83 5.66 -6.08 15.56
CA ALA A 83 6.03 -6.33 16.95
C ALA A 83 5.05 -5.66 17.93
N MET A 84 4.50 -4.49 17.59
CA MET A 84 3.48 -3.80 18.41
C MET A 84 2.09 -4.43 18.27
N ASP A 85 1.70 -4.82 17.06
CA ASP A 85 0.46 -5.55 16.78
C ASP A 85 0.77 -6.80 15.94
N SER A 86 0.76 -7.96 16.60
CA SER A 86 1.08 -9.25 15.96
C SER A 86 0.05 -9.68 14.92
N SER A 87 -1.18 -9.15 14.96
CA SER A 87 -2.21 -9.45 13.97
C SER A 87 -1.85 -8.96 12.56
N LEU A 88 -0.93 -8.01 12.45
CA LEU A 88 -0.45 -7.48 11.17
C LEU A 88 0.48 -8.44 10.42
N LYS A 89 1.10 -9.42 11.10
CA LYS A 89 2.18 -10.26 10.54
C LYS A 89 1.78 -11.00 9.27
N GLU A 90 0.57 -11.54 9.24
CA GLU A 90 0.08 -12.26 8.06
C GLU A 90 -0.35 -11.29 6.95
N LEU A 91 -1.00 -10.19 7.33
CA LEU A 91 -1.54 -9.20 6.39
C LEU A 91 -0.44 -8.52 5.57
N VAL A 92 0.71 -8.25 6.19
CA VAL A 92 1.81 -7.53 5.54
C VAL A 92 2.52 -8.33 4.45
N THR A 93 2.23 -9.64 4.35
CA THR A 93 2.78 -10.53 3.32
C THR A 93 2.09 -10.38 1.96
N TYR A 94 0.90 -9.78 1.91
CA TYR A 94 0.09 -9.66 0.70
C TYR A 94 0.64 -8.64 -0.32
N ASN A 95 0.25 -8.81 -1.58
CA ASN A 95 0.67 -8.00 -2.72
C ASN A 95 0.00 -6.63 -2.78
N ALA A 96 0.55 -5.73 -3.61
CA ALA A 96 -0.07 -4.43 -3.87
C ALA A 96 -1.49 -4.60 -4.43
N GLY A 97 -2.39 -3.67 -4.13
CA GLY A 97 -3.83 -3.81 -4.40
C GLY A 97 -4.64 -4.34 -3.22
N THR A 98 -3.96 -4.71 -2.14
CA THR A 98 -4.56 -5.32 -0.96
C THR A 98 -4.98 -4.25 0.05
N VAL A 99 -6.26 -4.19 0.40
CA VAL A 99 -6.89 -3.37 1.46
C VAL A 99 -7.48 -4.23 2.59
N TRP A 100 -7.19 -3.91 3.85
CA TRP A 100 -7.69 -4.58 5.04
C TRP A 100 -8.31 -3.56 6.01
N GLU A 101 -9.37 -3.97 6.69
CA GLU A 101 -10.03 -3.20 7.74
C GLU A 101 -10.27 -4.05 8.99
N ARG A 102 -10.35 -3.42 10.16
CA ARG A 102 -10.73 -4.05 11.43
C ARG A 102 -11.63 -3.10 12.19
N ALA A 103 -12.93 -3.39 12.24
CA ALA A 103 -13.86 -2.62 13.05
C ALA A 103 -13.48 -2.68 14.55
N PRO A 104 -13.75 -1.62 15.34
CA PRO A 104 -13.40 -1.57 16.77
C PRO A 104 -14.00 -2.72 17.59
N ASP A 105 -15.19 -3.17 17.23
CA ASP A 105 -15.95 -4.21 17.92
C ASP A 105 -15.90 -5.58 17.21
N SER A 106 -15.02 -5.75 16.21
CA SER A 106 -14.92 -6.98 15.44
C SER A 106 -14.31 -8.10 16.28
N GLU A 107 -15.12 -9.11 16.64
CA GLU A 107 -14.62 -10.36 17.23
C GLU A 107 -13.81 -11.19 16.20
N ASN A 108 -14.11 -11.01 14.92
CA ASN A 108 -13.47 -11.74 13.81
C ASN A 108 -12.12 -11.14 13.38
N GLY A 109 -11.75 -9.97 13.92
CA GLY A 109 -10.50 -9.30 13.59
C GLY A 109 -10.54 -8.61 12.23
N TRP A 110 -9.53 -8.86 11.41
CA TRP A 110 -9.31 -8.19 10.12
C TRP A 110 -10.16 -8.78 8.99
N GLU A 111 -10.74 -7.91 8.18
CA GLU A 111 -11.54 -8.25 7.02
C GLU A 111 -10.96 -7.66 5.72
N ARG A 112 -11.16 -8.40 4.63
CA ARG A 112 -10.69 -8.02 3.30
C ARG A 112 -11.68 -7.03 2.68
N VAL A 113 -11.19 -5.86 2.30
CA VAL A 113 -11.99 -4.83 1.61
C VAL A 113 -11.69 -4.89 0.11
N TYR A 114 -12.74 -4.92 -0.71
CA TYR A 114 -12.64 -5.08 -2.17
C TYR A 114 -13.19 -3.88 -2.96
N ASP A 115 -14.01 -3.05 -2.33
CA ASP A 115 -14.68 -1.89 -2.91
C ASP A 115 -13.93 -0.56 -2.64
N PHE A 116 -12.86 -0.60 -1.86
CA PHE A 116 -11.99 0.56 -1.65
C PHE A 116 -11.09 0.83 -2.86
N LYS A 117 -11.20 2.03 -3.42
CA LYS A 117 -10.33 2.49 -4.51
C LYS A 117 -9.03 3.06 -3.92
N ILE A 118 -7.96 2.27 -3.97
CA ILE A 118 -6.63 2.71 -3.56
C ILE A 118 -6.24 3.97 -4.37
N PRO A 119 -5.84 5.06 -3.70
CA PRO A 119 -5.37 6.25 -4.40
C PRO A 119 -4.12 5.92 -5.19
N SER A 120 -4.14 6.27 -6.48
CA SER A 120 -2.98 6.20 -7.36
C SER A 120 -2.51 7.63 -7.65
N PRO A 121 -1.20 7.92 -7.61
CA PRO A 121 -0.70 9.20 -8.09
C PRO A 121 -1.16 9.41 -9.53
N ALA A 122 -1.73 10.58 -9.82
CA ALA A 122 -2.10 10.97 -11.17
C ALA A 122 -0.81 11.25 -11.95
N VAL A 123 -0.34 10.26 -12.71
CA VAL A 123 0.76 10.47 -13.67
C VAL A 123 0.14 11.01 -14.95
N ASP A 124 0.36 12.29 -15.22
CA ASP A 124 0.00 12.89 -16.50
C ASP A 124 0.94 12.33 -17.57
N VAL A 125 0.45 11.36 -18.35
CA VAL A 125 1.21 10.74 -19.44
C VAL A 125 0.82 11.39 -20.75
N ASP A 126 1.70 12.24 -21.28
CA ASP A 126 1.56 12.78 -22.62
C ASP A 126 1.99 11.69 -23.63
N ILE A 127 1.02 11.01 -24.23
CA ILE A 127 1.28 10.01 -25.27
C ILE A 127 1.55 10.74 -26.58
N THR A 128 2.81 10.83 -26.99
CA THR A 128 3.19 11.30 -28.33
C THR A 128 3.57 10.13 -29.24
N ASN A 129 3.16 10.21 -30.52
CA ASN A 129 3.67 9.32 -31.58
C ASN A 129 4.93 9.87 -32.26
N ASP A 130 5.47 10.99 -31.77
CA ASP A 130 6.67 11.61 -32.30
C ASP A 130 7.93 10.90 -31.77
N VAL A 131 8.57 10.13 -32.65
CA VAL A 131 9.78 9.35 -32.36
C VAL A 131 10.99 10.22 -32.03
N ASP A 132 11.02 11.50 -32.41
CA ASP A 132 12.14 12.39 -32.14
C ASP A 132 12.14 12.91 -30.70
N ARG A 133 10.96 12.97 -30.05
CA ARG A 133 10.82 13.40 -28.65
C ARG A 133 11.37 12.37 -27.65
N PHE A 134 11.48 11.10 -28.05
CA PHE A 134 12.08 10.03 -27.24
C PHE A 134 13.61 10.11 -27.13
N ASN A 135 14.28 10.79 -28.07
CA ASN A 135 15.74 10.83 -28.16
C ASN A 135 16.38 12.11 -27.61
N GLN A 136 15.60 13.02 -27.02
CA GLN A 136 16.17 14.22 -26.41
C GLN A 136 16.57 13.95 -24.96
N PRO A 137 17.84 14.19 -24.57
CA PRO A 137 18.23 14.12 -23.16
C PRO A 137 17.48 15.23 -22.41
N GLU A 138 16.90 14.88 -21.26
CA GLU A 138 16.28 15.87 -20.37
C GLU A 138 17.31 16.95 -20.03
N VAL A 139 17.06 18.17 -20.49
CA VAL A 139 17.87 19.34 -20.14
C VAL A 139 17.49 19.75 -18.71
N LEU A 140 18.45 19.55 -17.79
CA LEU A 140 18.41 20.00 -16.40
C LEU A 140 18.30 21.54 -16.29
#